data_AF-A0A496MUC7-F1
#
_entry.id   AF-A0A496MUC7-F1
#
_cell.length_a   1.000
_cell.length_b   1.000
_cell.length_c   1.000
_cell.angle_alpha   90.00
_cell.angle_beta   90.00
_cell.angle_gamma   90.00
#
_symmetry.space_group_name_H-M   'P 1'
#
loop_
_entity.id
_entity.type
_entity.pdbx_description
1 polymer ?
#
loop_
_entity_poly.entity_id
_entity_poly.type
_entity_poly.pdbx_seq_one_letter_code
_entity_poly.pdbx_strand_id
1 'polypeptide(L)'
;MKFMTRAIKKVAAAVTAVAAASVLAVAGQGVATAGPRDWLRPDATGACEWDGVGFWVQRCDVFSPAMNRNITVQIQPAQRGGNAGFYLLDGARATERANAWTTDSNAPELYANHNITLVMP
;
A
#
# COMPACT_ATOMS: atom_id res chain seq x y z
N MET A 1 -3.68 61.21 16.52
CA MET A 1 -3.48 59.88 17.15
C MET A 1 -4.47 58.80 16.67
N LYS A 2 -5.80 59.02 16.64
CA LYS A 2 -6.80 57.98 16.23
C LYS A 2 -6.61 57.37 14.82
N PHE A 3 -6.13 58.14 13.84
CA PHE A 3 -5.87 57.65 12.48
C PHE A 3 -4.72 56.65 12.42
N MET A 4 -3.63 56.93 13.14
CA MET A 4 -2.44 56.07 13.21
C MET A 4 -2.78 54.72 13.85
N THR A 5 -3.62 54.71 14.89
CA THR A 5 -4.10 53.48 15.54
C THR A 5 -5.00 52.63 14.63
N ARG A 6 -5.78 53.25 13.74
CA ARG A 6 -6.60 52.54 12.75
C ARG A 6 -5.75 51.93 11.62
N ALA A 7 -4.72 52.64 11.18
CA ALA A 7 -3.77 52.14 10.17
C ALA A 7 -3.00 50.92 10.71
N ILE A 8 -2.49 50.99 11.94
CA ILE A 8 -1.77 49.88 12.59
C ILE A 8 -2.66 48.63 12.74
N LYS A 9 -3.93 48.79 13.13
CA LYS A 9 -4.87 47.65 13.23
C LYS A 9 -5.15 46.99 11.87
N LYS A 10 -5.26 47.77 10.78
CA LYS A 10 -5.47 47.24 9.43
C LYS A 10 -4.24 46.50 8.90
N VAL A 11 -3.04 47.03 9.17
CA VAL A 11 -1.77 46.38 8.81
C VAL A 11 -1.61 45.07 9.60
N ALA A 12 -1.86 45.08 10.90
CA ALA A 12 -1.79 43.87 11.73
C ALA A 12 -2.76 42.78 11.24
N ALA A 13 -4.00 43.14 10.88
CA ALA A 13 -4.99 42.22 10.32
C ALA A 13 -4.57 41.67 8.95
N ALA A 14 -3.98 42.50 8.08
CA ALA A 14 -3.47 42.04 6.79
C ALA A 14 -2.30 41.05 6.95
N VAL A 15 -1.37 41.33 7.86
CA VAL A 15 -0.21 40.45 8.13
C VAL A 15 -0.66 39.10 8.71
N THR A 16 -1.63 39.09 9.62
CA THR A 16 -2.16 37.83 10.18
C THR A 16 -2.94 37.02 9.13
N ALA A 17 -3.72 37.66 8.26
CA ALA A 17 -4.40 36.98 7.18
C ALA A 17 -3.42 36.34 6.16
N VAL A 18 -2.35 37.06 5.80
CA VAL A 18 -1.31 36.55 4.91
C VAL A 18 -0.55 35.38 5.57
N ALA A 19 -0.24 35.48 6.86
CA ALA A 19 0.42 34.40 7.59
C ALA A 19 -0.45 33.14 7.73
N ALA A 20 -1.76 33.30 7.96
CA ALA A 20 -2.68 32.16 8.01
C ALA A 20 -2.83 31.49 6.63
N ALA A 21 -2.90 32.27 5.56
CA ALA A 21 -3.00 31.76 4.19
C ALA A 21 -1.73 31.00 3.76
N SER A 22 -0.54 31.48 4.15
CA SER A 22 0.72 30.80 3.83
C SER A 22 0.90 29.49 4.62
N VAL A 23 0.45 29.41 5.87
CA VAL A 23 0.45 28.14 6.63
C VAL A 23 -0.48 27.10 6.00
N LEU A 24 -1.66 27.51 5.54
CA LEU A 24 -2.60 26.61 4.85
C LEU A 24 -2.08 26.15 3.48
N ALA A 25 -1.31 26.99 2.77
CA ALA A 25 -0.73 26.63 1.47
C ALA A 25 0.35 25.54 1.57
N VAL A 26 1.03 25.42 2.72
CA VAL A 26 2.09 24.41 2.93
C VAL A 26 1.56 23.15 3.63
N ALA A 27 0.50 23.26 4.45
CA ALA A 27 -0.08 22.13 5.19
C ALA A 27 -0.72 21.04 4.31
N GLY A 28 -0.95 21.30 3.01
CA GLY A 28 -1.53 20.33 2.06
C GLY A 28 -0.52 19.53 1.24
N GLN A 29 0.78 19.76 1.41
CA GLN A 29 1.85 19.12 0.61
C GLN A 29 2.37 17.83 1.26
N GLY A 30 1.52 17.08 1.96
CA GLY A 30 1.88 15.73 2.38
C GLY A 30 2.05 14.89 1.12
N VAL A 31 3.29 14.53 0.76
CA VAL A 31 3.53 13.50 -0.24
C VAL A 31 2.75 12.27 0.18
N ALA A 32 1.77 11.87 -0.65
CA ALA A 32 1.16 10.56 -0.52
C ALA A 32 2.29 9.55 -0.70
N THR A 33 2.80 9.02 0.41
CA THR A 33 3.72 7.90 0.37
C THR A 33 2.97 6.77 -0.32
N ALA A 34 3.50 6.28 -1.45
CA ALA A 34 2.93 5.14 -2.14
C ALA A 34 2.79 4.01 -1.12
N GLY A 35 1.55 3.61 -0.85
CA GLY A 35 1.23 2.54 0.07
C GLY A 35 1.90 1.25 -0.40
N PRO A 36 2.13 0.27 0.50
CA PRO A 36 2.70 -1.03 0.14
C PRO A 36 1.91 -1.80 -0.93
N ARG A 37 0.70 -1.34 -1.25
CA ARG A 37 -0.25 -1.94 -2.17
C ARG A 37 -0.47 -1.14 -3.45
N ASP A 38 0.24 -0.02 -3.63
CA ASP A 38 0.04 0.86 -4.79
C ASP A 38 0.88 0.43 -5.99
N TRP A 39 1.75 -0.56 -5.81
CA TRP A 39 2.76 -0.94 -6.79
C TRP A 39 3.05 -2.44 -6.70
N LEU A 40 3.49 -3.02 -7.82
CA LEU A 40 3.88 -4.42 -7.91
C LEU A 40 5.26 -4.60 -7.28
N ARG A 41 5.37 -5.57 -6.39
CA ARG A 41 6.58 -5.84 -5.62
C ARG A 41 7.81 -6.05 -6.52
N PRO A 42 8.97 -5.49 -6.17
CA PRO A 42 10.10 -5.33 -7.09
C PRO A 42 11.16 -6.41 -6.88
N ASP A 43 10.96 -7.22 -5.84
CA ASP A 43 11.87 -8.20 -5.25
C ASP A 43 11.56 -9.61 -5.72
N ALA A 44 10.54 -9.77 -6.58
CA ALA A 44 10.35 -11.01 -7.32
C ALA A 44 11.52 -11.22 -8.27
N THR A 45 12.01 -12.45 -8.34
CA THR A 45 13.10 -12.85 -9.23
C THR A 45 12.64 -13.05 -10.68
N GLY A 46 11.32 -12.97 -10.93
CA GLY A 46 10.71 -12.97 -12.26
C GLY A 46 9.74 -11.80 -12.42
N ALA A 47 8.58 -12.04 -13.03
CA ALA A 47 7.55 -11.02 -13.19
C ALA A 47 6.55 -11.03 -12.03
N CYS A 48 5.93 -9.88 -11.78
CA CYS A 48 4.72 -9.76 -10.98
C CYS A 48 3.63 -9.11 -11.80
N GLU A 49 2.39 -9.50 -11.55
CA GLU A 49 1.19 -8.88 -12.09
C GLU A 49 0.11 -8.80 -11.01
N TRP A 50 -0.89 -7.93 -11.23
CA TRP A 50 -2.07 -7.90 -10.36
C TRP A 50 -2.92 -9.14 -10.63
N ASP A 51 -3.33 -9.82 -9.57
CA ASP A 51 -4.14 -11.02 -9.68
C ASP A 51 -5.63 -10.67 -9.87
N GLY A 52 -6.32 -11.44 -10.71
CA GLY A 52 -7.75 -11.29 -10.96
C GLY A 52 -8.64 -11.53 -9.75
N VAL A 53 -8.14 -12.16 -8.67
CA VAL A 53 -8.87 -12.29 -7.40
C VAL A 53 -9.08 -10.94 -6.69
N GLY A 54 -8.31 -9.90 -7.03
CA GLY A 54 -8.42 -8.59 -6.41
C GLY A 54 -7.75 -8.50 -5.04
N PHE A 55 -8.26 -7.64 -4.15
CA PHE A 55 -7.73 -7.43 -2.79
C PHE A 55 -6.22 -7.11 -2.71
N TRP A 56 -5.69 -6.45 -3.74
CA TRP A 56 -4.26 -6.15 -3.92
C TRP A 56 -3.37 -7.40 -3.94
N VAL A 57 -3.93 -8.56 -4.26
CA VAL A 57 -3.16 -9.77 -4.50
C VAL A 57 -2.36 -9.59 -5.79
N GLN A 58 -1.11 -9.99 -5.72
CA GLN A 58 -0.16 -9.96 -6.81
C GLN A 58 0.24 -11.40 -7.12
N ARG A 59 0.23 -11.80 -8.39
CA ARG A 59 0.79 -13.07 -8.83
C ARG A 59 2.23 -12.84 -9.27
N CYS A 60 3.17 -13.50 -8.61
CA CYS A 60 4.59 -13.25 -8.82
C CYS A 60 5.39 -14.53 -9.00
N ASP A 61 6.35 -14.50 -9.92
CA ASP A 61 7.30 -15.56 -10.15
C ASP A 61 8.50 -15.46 -9.19
N VAL A 62 8.72 -16.53 -8.43
CA VAL A 62 9.89 -16.70 -7.55
C VAL A 62 10.70 -17.89 -8.02
N PHE A 63 11.92 -17.65 -8.47
CA PHE A 63 12.85 -18.65 -8.96
C PHE A 63 13.38 -19.47 -7.79
N SER A 64 13.24 -20.79 -7.88
CA SER A 64 13.78 -21.73 -6.91
C SER A 64 15.02 -22.41 -7.51
N PRO A 65 16.24 -22.10 -7.02
CA PRO A 65 17.45 -22.78 -7.48
C PRO A 65 17.42 -24.29 -7.25
N ALA A 66 16.80 -24.72 -6.14
CA ALA A 66 16.69 -26.13 -5.78
C ALA A 66 15.77 -26.92 -6.73
N MET A 67 14.74 -26.27 -7.29
CA MET A 67 13.82 -26.88 -8.25
C MET A 67 14.14 -26.52 -9.70
N ASN A 68 15.08 -25.60 -9.92
CA ASN A 68 15.44 -25.05 -11.22
C ASN A 68 14.24 -24.57 -12.06
N ARG A 69 13.27 -23.91 -11.41
CA ARG A 69 12.08 -23.33 -12.06
C ARG A 69 11.53 -22.14 -11.27
N ASN A 70 10.70 -21.33 -11.94
CA ASN A 70 9.86 -20.34 -11.27
C ASN A 70 8.70 -21.04 -10.55
N ILE A 71 8.38 -20.50 -9.38
CA ILE A 71 7.23 -20.86 -8.56
C ILE A 71 6.32 -19.65 -8.54
N THR A 72 5.09 -19.83 -9.00
CA THR A 72 4.05 -18.80 -8.96
C THR A 72 3.59 -18.65 -7.52
N VAL A 73 3.65 -17.44 -6.97
CA VAL A 73 3.20 -17.15 -5.60
C VAL A 73 2.22 -15.99 -5.64
N GLN A 74 1.02 -16.20 -5.10
CA GLN A 74 0.04 -15.15 -4.87
C GLN A 74 0.38 -14.43 -3.55
N ILE A 75 0.58 -13.12 -3.59
CA ILE A 75 1.00 -12.33 -2.44
C ILE A 75 0.07 -11.14 -2.24
N GLN A 76 -0.45 -11.00 -1.03
CA GLN A 76 -1.16 -9.80 -0.60
C GLN A 76 -0.25 -9.01 0.37
N PRO A 77 0.26 -7.82 -0.02
CA PRO A 77 1.08 -7.02 0.88
C PRO A 77 0.31 -6.60 2.14
N ALA A 78 1.02 -6.53 3.27
CA ALA A 78 0.49 -5.97 4.51
C ALA A 78 -0.06 -4.55 4.29
N GLN A 79 -1.24 -4.24 4.86
CA GLN A 79 -1.92 -2.96 4.62
C GLN A 79 -1.05 -1.74 4.96
N ARG A 80 -0.20 -1.85 6.00
CA ARG A 80 0.60 -0.74 6.55
C ARG A 80 2.10 -1.02 6.53
N GLY A 81 2.56 -1.91 5.66
CA GLY A 81 3.99 -2.17 5.43
C GLY A 81 4.66 -2.98 6.53
N GLY A 82 3.88 -3.78 7.28
CA GLY A 82 4.42 -4.74 8.25
C GLY A 82 5.32 -5.79 7.58
N ASN A 83 6.27 -6.32 8.36
CA ASN A 83 7.24 -7.33 7.93
C ASN A 83 6.87 -8.77 8.33
N ALA A 84 5.68 -8.98 8.91
CA ALA A 84 5.18 -10.31 9.23
C ALA A 84 4.60 -10.97 7.97
N GLY A 85 4.93 -12.25 7.78
CA GLY A 85 4.39 -13.09 6.71
C GLY A 85 3.51 -14.21 7.26
N PHE A 86 2.37 -14.44 6.61
CA PHE A 86 1.50 -15.59 6.85
C PHE A 86 1.47 -16.48 5.61
N TYR A 87 2.06 -17.67 5.74
CA TYR A 87 2.18 -18.63 4.65
C TYR A 87 0.98 -19.57 4.64
N LEU A 88 0.18 -19.48 3.58
CA LEU A 88 -1.03 -20.25 3.38
C LEU A 88 -0.77 -21.34 2.34
N LEU A 89 -0.26 -22.47 2.81
CA LEU A 89 -0.02 -23.64 1.96
C LEU A 89 -1.36 -24.23 1.50
N ASP A 90 -1.44 -24.54 0.21
CA ASP A 90 -2.59 -25.24 -0.36
C ASP A 90 -2.64 -26.71 0.10
N GLY A 91 -3.76 -27.38 -0.16
CA GLY A 91 -3.96 -28.79 0.12
C GLY A 91 -3.30 -29.72 -0.90
N ALA A 92 -3.51 -31.03 -0.72
CA ALA A 92 -2.91 -32.07 -1.56
C ALA A 92 -3.31 -32.04 -3.05
N ARG A 93 -4.29 -31.22 -3.44
CA ARG A 93 -4.76 -31.04 -4.82
C ARG A 93 -4.41 -29.67 -5.40
N ALA A 94 -3.36 -29.03 -4.87
CA ALA A 94 -2.86 -27.75 -5.36
C ALA A 94 -2.71 -27.75 -6.89
N THR A 95 -3.07 -26.63 -7.51
CA THR A 95 -2.97 -26.44 -8.96
C THR A 95 -1.95 -25.37 -9.29
N GLU A 96 -1.46 -25.35 -10.53
CA GLU A 96 -0.53 -24.32 -11.02
C GLU A 96 -1.25 -23.01 -11.43
N ARG A 97 -2.56 -22.87 -11.14
CA ARG A 97 -3.38 -21.71 -11.57
C ARG A 97 -3.60 -20.71 -10.45
N ALA A 98 -4.04 -21.20 -9.30
CA ALA A 98 -4.33 -20.40 -8.11
C ALA A 98 -4.30 -21.29 -6.87
N ASN A 99 -3.94 -20.70 -5.75
CA ASN A 99 -3.99 -21.31 -4.43
C ASN A 99 -5.44 -21.33 -3.92
N ALA A 100 -5.91 -22.46 -3.40
CA ALA A 100 -7.31 -22.63 -2.97
C ALA A 100 -7.76 -21.64 -1.88
N TRP A 101 -6.84 -21.08 -1.09
CA TRP A 101 -7.18 -20.02 -0.13
C TRP A 101 -7.67 -18.74 -0.80
N THR A 102 -7.33 -18.53 -2.08
CA THR A 102 -7.83 -17.41 -2.88
C THR A 102 -9.18 -17.73 -3.53
N THR A 103 -9.39 -18.95 -4.03
CA THR A 103 -10.60 -19.30 -4.81
C THR A 103 -11.75 -19.85 -3.97
N ASP A 104 -11.46 -20.61 -2.91
CA ASP A 104 -12.47 -21.42 -2.22
C ASP A 104 -12.93 -20.77 -0.90
N SER A 105 -12.07 -19.94 -0.30
CA SER A 105 -12.29 -19.33 1.03
C SER A 105 -12.20 -17.81 1.05
N ASN A 106 -11.71 -17.20 -0.04
CA ASN A 106 -11.45 -15.76 -0.17
C ASN A 106 -10.65 -15.14 0.99
N ALA A 107 -9.58 -15.84 1.42
CA ALA A 107 -8.70 -15.35 2.49
C ALA A 107 -8.18 -13.91 2.26
N PRO A 108 -7.83 -13.47 1.02
CA PRO A 108 -7.37 -12.10 0.80
C PRO A 108 -8.36 -11.01 1.22
N GLU A 109 -9.67 -11.27 1.11
CA GLU A 109 -10.70 -10.35 1.57
C GLU A 109 -10.66 -10.21 3.10
N LEU A 110 -10.64 -11.35 3.80
CA LEU A 110 -10.60 -11.39 5.27
C LEU A 110 -9.39 -10.64 5.83
N TYR A 111 -8.24 -10.80 5.17
CA TYR A 111 -6.98 -10.18 5.60
C TYR A 111 -6.74 -8.78 5.01
N ALA A 112 -7.66 -8.24 4.20
CA ALA A 112 -7.46 -6.96 3.52
C ALA A 112 -7.13 -5.79 4.47
N ASN A 113 -7.68 -5.76 5.69
CA ASN A 113 -7.43 -4.69 6.66
C ASN A 113 -6.35 -5.03 7.70
N HIS A 114 -5.67 -6.17 7.54
CA HIS A 114 -4.64 -6.63 8.46
C HIS A 114 -3.25 -6.15 8.01
N ASN A 115 -2.35 -5.96 8.99
CA ASN A 115 -0.96 -5.59 8.72
C ASN A 115 -0.05 -6.82 8.70
N ILE A 116 -0.43 -7.79 7.88
CA ILE A 116 0.31 -9.03 7.65
C ILE A 116 0.31 -9.31 6.16
N THR A 117 1.45 -9.77 5.64
CA THR A 117 1.59 -10.15 4.24
C THR A 117 1.16 -11.60 4.07
N LEU A 118 0.18 -11.87 3.21
CA LEU A 118 -0.20 -13.25 2.89
C LEU A 118 0.72 -13.74 1.79
N VAL A 119 1.23 -14.96 1.96
CA VAL A 119 2.09 -15.64 0.99
C VAL A 119 1.43 -16.97 0.66
N MET A 120 0.90 -17.09 -0.55
CA MET A 120 0.12 -18.23 -1.03
C MET A 120 0.86 -18.86 -2.20
N PRO A 121 1.81 -19.77 -1.93
CA PRO A 121 2.53 -20.51 -2.98
C PRO A 121 1.64 -21.57 -3.64
#